data_AF-A0A957K236-F1
#
_entry.id   AF-A0A957K236-F1
#
_cell.length_a   1.000
_cell.length_b   1.000
_cell.length_c   1.000
_cell.angle_alpha   90.00
_cell.angle_beta   90.00
_cell.angle_gamma   90.00
#
_symmetry.space_group_name_H-M   'P 1'
#
loop_
_entity.id
_entity.type
_entity.pdbx_description
1 polymer ?
#
loop_
_entity_poly.entity_id
_entity_poly.type
_entity_poly.pdbx_seq_one_letter_code
_entity_poly.pdbx_strand_id
1 'polypeptide(L)'
;MGWEFRGNRGLYYYQKERRGDRVISSYVGNGPIAEYAEALDRLERHQRNMERVRLDQTREDERQAREELDRHRSMVRDYLAAILPYYGAYQHKRQWRRRRMDLVEHDLMGRAAAALKEGDAKAFSALVKECPGVAMVADLTGTIEAGFVDRVAGSDKAMQKALRVQCDLRRKDLGIEGAPHHEKMLIHEIVLTWLHLKWCEYQLARVTGRQLEFWDGRTSAAQRRHLRAIESLARVRKLNLSLVQVNIGQQEAPAIMQ
;
A
#
# COMPACT_ATOMS: atom_id res chain seq x y z
N MET A 1 38.23 -10.93 15.21
CA MET A 1 39.49 -10.17 15.38
C MET A 1 39.78 -10.10 16.86
N GLY A 2 41.05 -10.20 17.27
CA GLY A 2 41.40 -10.10 18.67
C GLY A 2 42.90 -10.16 18.93
N TRP A 3 43.31 -9.55 20.03
CA TRP A 3 44.65 -9.70 20.59
C TRP A 3 44.79 -11.09 21.21
N GLU A 4 45.88 -11.77 20.89
CA GLU A 4 46.25 -13.05 21.46
C GLU A 4 47.60 -12.90 22.17
N PHE A 5 47.64 -13.28 23.44
CA PHE A 5 48.88 -13.36 24.21
C PHE A 5 49.54 -14.71 23.94
N ARG A 6 50.79 -14.71 23.46
CA ARG A 6 51.54 -15.97 23.19
C ARG A 6 52.80 -16.08 24.03
N GLY A 7 52.62 -16.66 25.22
CA GLY A 7 53.70 -16.96 26.17
C GLY A 7 54.53 -15.73 26.52
N ASN A 8 55.83 -15.90 26.73
CA ASN A 8 56.72 -14.81 27.15
C ASN A 8 57.12 -13.83 26.01
N ARG A 9 56.47 -13.94 24.84
CA ARG A 9 56.86 -13.23 23.60
C ARG A 9 55.97 -12.02 23.26
N GLY A 10 54.99 -11.69 24.10
CA GLY A 10 54.19 -10.47 23.97
C GLY A 10 52.79 -10.65 23.35
N LEU A 11 52.13 -9.52 23.09
CA LEU A 11 50.75 -9.40 22.61
C LEU A 11 50.72 -9.22 21.08
N TYR A 12 49.92 -10.04 20.40
CA TYR A 12 49.86 -10.08 18.93
C TYR A 12 48.42 -9.92 18.44
N TYR A 13 48.21 -9.15 17.39
CA TYR A 13 46.88 -8.98 16.80
C TYR A 13 46.66 -9.93 15.63
N TYR A 14 45.52 -10.60 15.66
CA TYR A 14 45.10 -11.54 14.62
C TYR A 14 43.78 -11.13 13.98
N GLN A 15 43.79 -11.16 12.64
CA GLN A 15 42.60 -11.07 11.81
C GLN A 15 41.99 -12.45 11.67
N LYS A 16 40.67 -12.57 11.90
CA LYS A 16 39.94 -13.83 11.78
C LYS A 16 38.92 -13.69 10.65
N GLU A 17 39.08 -14.49 9.60
CA GLU A 17 38.20 -14.53 8.44
C GLU A 17 37.56 -15.93 8.35
N ARG A 18 36.25 -16.00 8.12
CA ARG A 18 35.58 -17.28 7.85
C ARG A 18 35.58 -17.53 6.34
N ARG A 19 36.24 -18.60 5.90
CA ARG A 19 36.22 -19.09 4.51
C ARG A 19 35.56 -20.47 4.48
N GLY A 20 34.33 -20.52 3.99
CA GLY A 20 33.48 -21.70 4.09
C GLY A 20 33.29 -22.13 5.54
N ASP A 21 33.62 -23.39 5.84
CA ASP A 21 33.47 -23.97 7.18
C ASP A 21 34.66 -23.73 8.13
N ARG A 22 35.74 -23.10 7.68
CA ARG A 22 36.93 -22.87 8.51
C ARG A 22 37.11 -21.39 8.84
N VAL A 23 37.56 -21.12 10.06
CA VAL A 23 38.01 -19.80 10.50
C VAL A 23 39.53 -19.77 10.41
N ILE A 24 40.06 -18.90 9.55
CA ILE A 24 41.50 -18.71 9.35
C ILE A 24 41.93 -17.51 10.17
N SER A 25 42.99 -17.68 10.97
CA SER A 25 43.64 -16.60 11.73
C SER A 25 44.89 -16.13 10.99
N SER A 26 44.90 -14.89 10.54
CA SER A 26 46.03 -14.22 9.89
C SER A 26 46.73 -13.32 10.90
N TYR A 27 48.05 -13.48 11.05
CA TYR A 27 48.85 -12.62 11.90
C TYR A 27 49.00 -11.24 11.26
N VAL A 28 48.67 -10.17 12.01
CA VAL A 28 48.74 -8.79 11.51
C VAL A 28 49.99 -8.09 12.03
N GLY A 29 50.32 -8.26 13.32
CA GLY A 29 51.46 -7.57 13.93
C GLY A 29 51.43 -7.57 15.46
N ASN A 30 52.37 -6.84 16.05
CA ASN A 30 52.40 -6.47 17.46
C ASN A 30 52.66 -4.96 17.62
N GLY A 31 52.53 -4.45 18.85
CA GLY A 31 52.81 -3.05 19.17
C GLY A 31 52.00 -2.04 18.34
N PRO A 32 52.57 -0.90 17.94
CA PRO A 32 51.83 0.18 17.27
C PRO A 32 51.09 -0.25 16.00
N ILE A 33 51.67 -1.14 15.19
CA ILE A 33 51.03 -1.63 13.94
C ILE A 33 49.73 -2.37 14.25
N ALA A 34 49.75 -3.19 15.29
CA ALA A 34 48.58 -3.94 15.72
C ALA A 34 47.51 -3.05 16.38
N GLU A 35 47.92 -2.00 17.10
CA GLU A 35 47.01 -0.98 17.64
C GLU A 35 46.31 -0.20 16.52
N TYR A 36 47.03 0.21 15.47
CA TYR A 36 46.44 0.86 14.30
C TYR A 36 45.48 -0.07 13.55
N ALA A 37 45.83 -1.34 13.37
CA ALA A 37 44.94 -2.32 12.74
C ALA A 37 43.66 -2.52 13.56
N GLU A 38 43.76 -2.62 14.89
CA GLU A 38 42.59 -2.71 15.76
C GLU A 38 41.70 -1.46 15.65
N ALA A 39 42.30 -0.26 15.60
CA ALA A 39 41.58 1.00 15.46
C ALA A 39 40.80 1.04 14.12
N LEU A 40 41.41 0.62 13.01
CA LEU A 40 40.74 0.49 11.71
C LEU A 40 39.59 -0.52 11.76
N ASP A 41 39.82 -1.72 12.33
CA ASP A 41 38.77 -2.73 12.48
C ASP A 41 37.60 -2.26 13.37
N ARG A 42 37.89 -1.43 14.36
CA ARG A 42 36.88 -0.83 15.23
C ARG A 42 36.04 0.19 14.44
N LEU A 43 36.68 1.02 13.62
CA LEU A 43 36.01 1.96 12.72
C LEU A 43 35.11 1.24 11.70
N GLU A 44 35.61 0.19 11.05
CA GLU A 44 34.82 -0.60 10.09
C GLU A 44 33.64 -1.31 10.75
N ARG A 45 33.83 -1.89 11.94
CA ARG A 45 32.72 -2.50 12.71
C ARG A 45 31.69 -1.46 13.11
N HIS A 46 32.14 -0.27 13.53
CA HIS A 46 31.24 0.83 13.86
C HIS A 46 30.44 1.27 12.64
N GLN A 47 31.09 1.47 11.48
CA GLN A 47 30.41 1.81 10.22
C GLN A 47 29.39 0.74 9.81
N ARG A 48 29.74 -0.55 9.87
CA ARG A 48 28.82 -1.65 9.57
C ARG A 48 27.64 -1.71 10.53
N ASN A 49 27.87 -1.47 11.83
CA ASN A 49 26.78 -1.38 12.81
C ASN A 49 25.87 -0.19 12.52
N MET A 50 26.43 0.98 12.19
CA MET A 50 25.66 2.17 11.83
C MET A 50 24.82 1.94 10.57
N GLU A 51 25.38 1.31 9.53
CA GLU A 51 24.63 0.95 8.32
C GLU A 51 23.52 -0.06 8.62
N ARG A 52 23.79 -1.07 9.46
CA ARG A 52 22.78 -2.04 9.88
C ARG A 52 21.63 -1.38 10.63
N VAL A 53 21.94 -0.54 11.63
CA VAL A 53 20.93 0.19 12.40
C VAL A 53 20.09 1.10 11.50
N ARG A 54 20.71 1.81 10.54
CA ARG A 54 19.97 2.62 9.56
C ARG A 54 19.03 1.78 8.70
N LEU A 55 19.49 0.63 8.22
CA LEU A 55 18.66 -0.28 7.43
C LEU A 55 17.49 -0.85 8.24
N ASP A 56 17.74 -1.25 9.50
CA ASP A 56 16.72 -1.78 10.39
C ASP A 56 15.66 -0.72 10.71
N GLN A 57 16.07 0.52 10.98
CA GLN A 57 15.15 1.64 11.15
C GLN A 57 14.30 1.87 9.90
N THR A 58 14.93 1.89 8.72
CA THR A 58 14.23 2.05 7.43
C THR A 58 13.17 0.97 7.21
N ARG A 59 13.49 -0.27 7.60
CA ARG A 59 12.57 -1.41 7.48
C ARG A 59 11.38 -1.28 8.42
N GLU A 60 11.60 -0.80 9.64
CA GLU A 60 10.55 -0.63 10.63
C GLU A 60 9.59 0.50 10.25
N ASP A 61 10.12 1.64 9.80
CA ASP A 61 9.32 2.78 9.33
C ASP A 61 8.43 2.38 8.13
N GLU A 62 8.96 1.55 7.22
CA GLU A 62 8.21 1.04 6.08
C GLU A 62 7.16 -0.01 6.47
N ARG A 63 7.44 -0.82 7.50
CA ARG A 63 6.54 -1.90 7.94
C ARG A 63 5.17 -1.36 8.35
N GLN A 64 5.14 -0.29 9.15
CA GLN A 64 3.88 0.29 9.63
C GLN A 64 3.03 0.84 8.47
N ALA A 65 3.65 1.59 7.55
CA ALA A 65 3.01 2.10 6.35
C ALA A 65 2.43 0.97 5.49
N ARG A 66 3.17 -0.13 5.39
CA ARG A 66 2.76 -1.30 4.63
C ARG A 66 1.57 -2.02 5.28
N GLU A 67 1.56 -2.16 6.60
CA GLU A 67 0.45 -2.80 7.32
C GLU A 67 -0.86 -2.02 7.14
N GLU A 68 -0.80 -0.68 7.10
CA GLU A 68 -1.95 0.16 6.75
C GLU A 68 -2.45 -0.10 5.33
N LEU A 69 -1.55 -0.12 4.34
CA LEU A 69 -1.88 -0.40 2.94
C LEU A 69 -2.40 -1.83 2.73
N ASP A 70 -1.79 -2.83 3.36
CA ASP A 70 -2.21 -4.23 3.24
C ASP A 70 -3.58 -4.45 3.91
N ARG A 71 -3.89 -3.74 5.01
CA ARG A 71 -5.25 -3.72 5.62
C ARG A 71 -6.28 -3.11 4.68
N HIS A 72 -5.98 -1.94 4.11
CA HIS A 72 -6.87 -1.28 3.16
C HIS A 72 -7.17 -2.17 1.94
N ARG A 73 -6.13 -2.79 1.37
CA ARG A 73 -6.31 -3.69 0.24
C ARG A 73 -7.15 -4.91 0.59
N SER A 74 -6.96 -5.49 1.79
CA SER A 74 -7.81 -6.59 2.24
C SER A 74 -9.26 -6.15 2.29
N MET A 75 -9.53 -4.98 2.87
CA MET A 75 -10.87 -4.39 2.92
C MET A 75 -11.46 -4.18 1.51
N VAL A 76 -10.74 -3.59 0.56
CA VAL A 76 -11.22 -3.41 -0.82
C VAL A 76 -11.50 -4.76 -1.50
N ARG A 77 -10.63 -5.75 -1.32
CA ARG A 77 -10.84 -7.10 -1.86
C ARG A 77 -12.09 -7.74 -1.26
N ASP A 78 -12.25 -7.66 0.05
CA ASP A 78 -13.34 -8.30 0.78
C ASP A 78 -14.68 -7.59 0.47
N TYR A 79 -14.64 -6.26 0.27
CA TYR A 79 -15.76 -5.49 -0.26
C TYR A 79 -16.16 -5.95 -1.66
N LEU A 80 -15.22 -6.02 -2.60
CA LEU A 80 -15.51 -6.48 -3.96
C LEU A 80 -16.03 -7.92 -3.95
N ALA A 81 -15.47 -8.76 -3.08
CA ALA A 81 -15.92 -10.14 -2.92
C ALA A 81 -17.37 -10.23 -2.41
N ALA A 82 -17.75 -9.33 -1.50
CA ALA A 82 -19.11 -9.22 -1.01
C ALA A 82 -20.04 -8.64 -2.07
N ILE A 83 -19.69 -7.52 -2.71
CA ILE A 83 -20.62 -6.72 -3.52
C ILE A 83 -20.81 -7.21 -4.95
N LEU A 84 -19.76 -7.77 -5.57
CA LEU A 84 -19.85 -8.23 -6.96
C LEU A 84 -20.94 -9.31 -7.16
N PRO A 85 -21.16 -10.26 -6.22
CA PRO A 85 -22.33 -11.15 -6.23
C PRO A 85 -23.67 -10.44 -6.38
N TYR A 86 -23.91 -9.35 -5.63
CA TYR A 86 -25.14 -8.55 -5.67
C TYR A 86 -25.33 -7.81 -7.00
N TYR A 87 -24.22 -7.52 -7.70
CA TYR A 87 -24.25 -6.99 -9.07
C TYR A 87 -24.34 -8.08 -10.14
N GLY A 88 -24.63 -9.32 -9.75
CA GLY A 88 -24.68 -10.45 -10.67
C GLY A 88 -23.30 -10.84 -11.18
N ALA A 89 -22.26 -10.83 -10.35
CA ALA A 89 -20.95 -11.37 -10.68
C ALA A 89 -20.44 -12.36 -9.63
N TYR A 90 -19.92 -13.51 -10.03
CA TYR A 90 -19.37 -14.53 -9.13
C TYR A 90 -17.93 -14.85 -9.46
N GLN A 91 -17.20 -15.38 -8.49
CA GLN A 91 -15.80 -15.79 -8.67
C GLN A 91 -15.72 -17.28 -9.02
N HIS A 92 -15.13 -17.61 -10.17
CA HIS A 92 -14.81 -18.97 -10.60
C HIS A 92 -13.32 -19.08 -10.89
N LYS A 93 -12.61 -19.98 -10.20
CA LYS A 93 -11.14 -20.14 -10.32
C LYS A 93 -10.39 -18.81 -10.23
N ARG A 94 -10.74 -17.98 -9.23
CA ARG A 94 -10.19 -16.62 -9.01
C ARG A 94 -10.47 -15.60 -10.13
N GLN A 95 -11.36 -15.91 -11.07
CA GLN A 95 -11.80 -15.00 -12.12
C GLN A 95 -13.26 -14.61 -11.92
N TRP A 96 -13.56 -13.32 -12.03
CA TRP A 96 -14.93 -12.80 -11.95
C TRP A 96 -15.70 -13.07 -13.25
N ARG A 97 -16.95 -13.52 -13.13
CA ARG A 97 -17.86 -13.86 -14.25
C ARG A 97 -19.29 -13.40 -13.95
N ARG A 98 -20.10 -13.13 -14.97
CA ARG A 98 -21.48 -12.64 -14.83
C ARG A 98 -22.48 -13.78 -14.52
N ARG A 99 -23.47 -13.48 -13.66
CA ARG A 99 -24.67 -14.24 -13.29
C ARG A 99 -25.89 -13.34 -13.58
N ARG A 100 -27.03 -13.89 -13.97
CA ARG A 100 -28.30 -13.12 -14.03
C ARG A 100 -28.82 -12.89 -12.61
N MET A 101 -29.29 -11.67 -12.29
CA MET A 101 -29.89 -11.33 -11.01
C MET A 101 -31.06 -10.35 -11.16
N ASP A 102 -31.96 -10.38 -10.15
CA ASP A 102 -33.16 -9.55 -10.00
C ASP A 102 -32.87 -8.31 -9.10
N LEU A 103 -33.68 -7.25 -9.26
CA LEU A 103 -33.37 -5.83 -8.99
C LEU A 103 -33.28 -5.34 -7.51
N VAL A 104 -33.59 -6.15 -6.49
CA VAL A 104 -33.92 -5.67 -5.13
C VAL A 104 -32.71 -5.21 -4.30
N GLU A 105 -31.52 -5.78 -4.51
CA GLU A 105 -30.36 -5.56 -3.64
C GLU A 105 -29.59 -4.24 -3.93
N HIS A 106 -29.96 -3.53 -4.99
CA HIS A 106 -29.26 -2.33 -5.45
C HIS A 106 -29.56 -1.06 -4.61
N ASP A 107 -30.77 -0.94 -4.07
CA ASP A 107 -31.25 0.25 -3.34
C ASP A 107 -30.52 0.47 -2.00
N LEU A 108 -30.18 -0.61 -1.29
CA LEU A 108 -29.57 -0.56 0.03
C LEU A 108 -28.19 0.11 0.05
N MET A 109 -27.39 -0.09 -1.00
CA MET A 109 -26.06 0.52 -1.12
C MET A 109 -26.12 2.03 -1.37
N GLY A 110 -27.10 2.50 -2.16
CA GLY A 110 -27.31 3.93 -2.40
C GLY A 110 -27.73 4.68 -1.14
N ARG A 111 -28.64 4.08 -0.36
CA ARG A 111 -29.13 4.65 0.91
C ARG A 111 -28.03 4.77 1.96
N ALA A 112 -27.11 3.81 2.00
CA ALA A 112 -25.99 3.86 2.94
C ALA A 112 -24.95 4.92 2.60
N ALA A 113 -24.66 5.10 1.31
CA ALA A 113 -23.79 6.18 0.85
C ALA A 113 -24.38 7.57 1.19
N ALA A 114 -25.70 7.72 1.08
CA ALA A 114 -26.40 8.94 1.47
C ALA A 114 -26.32 9.18 3.00
N ALA A 115 -26.60 8.16 3.81
CA ALA A 115 -26.51 8.25 5.27
C ALA A 115 -25.10 8.66 5.76
N LEU A 116 -24.04 8.14 5.13
CA LEU A 116 -22.66 8.55 5.42
C LEU A 116 -22.38 9.99 5.02
N LYS A 117 -22.83 10.43 3.84
CA LYS A 117 -22.67 11.80 3.36
C LYS A 117 -23.34 12.81 4.29
N GLU A 118 -24.49 12.45 4.85
CA GLU A 118 -25.30 13.30 5.75
C GLU A 118 -24.86 13.19 7.22
N GLY A 119 -23.97 12.26 7.55
CA GLY A 119 -23.51 12.02 8.92
C GLY A 119 -24.56 11.33 9.80
N ASP A 120 -25.59 10.69 9.22
CA ASP A 120 -26.63 9.98 9.96
C ASP A 120 -26.15 8.57 10.37
N ALA A 121 -25.43 8.53 11.50
CA ALA A 121 -24.90 7.30 12.08
C ALA A 121 -26.01 6.28 12.46
N LYS A 122 -27.23 6.74 12.76
CA LYS A 122 -28.33 5.87 13.18
C LYS A 122 -28.93 5.16 11.97
N ALA A 123 -29.16 5.88 10.87
CA ALA A 123 -29.60 5.31 9.60
C ALA A 123 -28.56 4.33 9.04
N PHE A 124 -27.27 4.71 9.06
CA PHE A 124 -26.20 3.82 8.62
C PHE A 124 -26.12 2.54 9.46
N SER A 125 -26.21 2.64 10.80
CA SER A 125 -26.19 1.47 11.68
C SER A 125 -27.37 0.52 11.43
N ALA A 126 -28.56 1.04 11.12
CA ALA A 126 -29.71 0.23 10.76
C ALA A 126 -29.48 -0.54 9.45
N LEU A 127 -28.93 0.14 8.43
CA LEU A 127 -28.60 -0.49 7.14
C LEU A 127 -27.49 -1.55 7.26
N VAL A 128 -26.50 -1.33 8.13
CA VAL A 128 -25.47 -2.34 8.43
C VAL A 128 -26.05 -3.57 9.14
N LYS A 129 -27.06 -3.40 10.00
CA LYS A 129 -27.75 -4.54 10.63
C LYS A 129 -28.59 -5.33 9.61
N GLU A 130 -29.24 -4.63 8.69
CA GLU A 130 -30.05 -5.24 7.62
C GLU A 130 -29.19 -5.95 6.58
N CYS A 131 -28.06 -5.34 6.21
CA CYS A 131 -27.07 -5.92 5.30
C CYS A 131 -25.66 -5.55 5.77
N PRO A 132 -24.95 -6.44 6.51
CA PRO A 132 -23.61 -6.15 7.02
C PRO A 132 -22.59 -5.75 5.95
N GLY A 133 -22.77 -6.18 4.70
CA GLY A 133 -21.92 -5.79 3.57
C GLY A 133 -21.94 -4.29 3.24
N VAL A 134 -22.97 -3.57 3.70
CA VAL A 134 -23.13 -2.13 3.53
C VAL A 134 -22.15 -1.31 4.39
N ALA A 135 -21.61 -1.89 5.46
CA ALA A 135 -20.61 -1.22 6.32
C ALA A 135 -19.35 -0.80 5.53
N MET A 136 -19.09 -1.48 4.42
CA MET A 136 -17.92 -1.29 3.58
C MET A 136 -18.01 -0.05 2.66
N VAL A 137 -19.17 0.64 2.63
CA VAL A 137 -19.35 1.94 1.96
C VAL A 137 -18.64 3.07 2.72
N ALA A 138 -18.27 2.84 3.99
CA ALA A 138 -17.48 3.78 4.77
C ALA A 138 -16.09 3.96 4.15
N ASP A 139 -15.86 5.11 3.51
CA ASP A 139 -14.64 5.42 2.78
C ASP A 139 -13.45 5.67 3.74
N LEU A 140 -12.72 4.60 4.07
CA LEU A 140 -11.43 4.72 4.75
C LEU A 140 -10.31 5.21 3.81
N THR A 141 -10.55 5.26 2.50
CA THR A 141 -9.51 5.54 1.51
C THR A 141 -9.06 6.98 1.55
N GLY A 142 -9.99 7.93 1.73
CA GLY A 142 -9.65 9.34 1.91
C GLY A 142 -8.72 9.60 3.10
N THR A 143 -8.96 8.93 4.24
CA THR A 143 -8.14 9.05 5.45
C THR A 143 -6.74 8.47 5.25
N ILE A 144 -6.64 7.29 4.61
CA ILE A 144 -5.36 6.65 4.33
C ILE A 144 -4.55 7.46 3.33
N GLU A 145 -5.20 8.00 2.30
CA GLU A 145 -4.53 8.85 1.33
C GLU A 145 -4.00 10.13 1.95
N ALA A 146 -4.80 10.81 2.78
CA ALA A 146 -4.35 12.01 3.49
C ALA A 146 -3.12 11.72 4.36
N GLY A 147 -3.16 10.63 5.14
CA GLY A 147 -2.01 10.20 5.94
C GLY A 147 -0.79 9.83 5.09
N PHE A 148 -1.00 9.25 3.90
CA PHE A 148 0.08 8.90 2.99
C PHE A 148 0.71 10.13 2.32
N VAL A 149 -0.10 11.12 1.91
CA VAL A 149 0.39 12.40 1.38
C VAL A 149 1.26 13.11 2.41
N ASP A 150 0.79 13.18 3.67
CA ASP A 150 1.54 13.81 4.75
C ASP A 150 2.86 13.07 5.02
N ARG A 151 2.88 11.74 4.91
CA ARG A 151 4.11 10.93 5.02
C ARG A 151 5.09 11.18 3.87
N VAL A 152 4.61 11.28 2.63
CA VAL A 152 5.47 11.47 1.44
C VAL A 152 6.06 12.87 1.39
N ALA A 153 5.21 13.88 1.62
CA ALA A 153 5.62 15.28 1.53
C ALA A 153 6.25 15.81 2.82
N GLY A 154 6.06 15.11 3.95
CA GLY A 154 6.51 15.59 5.26
C GLY A 154 5.89 16.95 5.58
N SER A 155 6.73 17.92 5.94
CA SER A 155 6.32 19.30 6.24
C SER A 155 6.24 20.22 5.01
N ASP A 156 6.59 19.74 3.81
CA ASP A 156 6.55 20.54 2.58
C ASP A 156 5.11 20.71 2.09
N LYS A 157 4.51 21.85 2.44
CA LYS A 157 3.15 22.24 2.06
C LYS A 157 2.94 22.31 0.54
N ALA A 158 3.97 22.69 -0.23
CA ALA A 158 3.87 22.79 -1.68
C ALA A 158 3.81 21.38 -2.30
N MET A 159 4.67 20.47 -1.82
CA MET A 159 4.64 19.06 -2.21
C MET A 159 3.33 18.38 -1.80
N GLN A 160 2.83 18.62 -0.57
CA GLN A 160 1.52 18.13 -0.12
C GLN A 160 0.41 18.54 -1.08
N LYS A 161 0.36 19.83 -1.45
CA LYS A 161 -0.64 20.36 -2.38
C LYS A 161 -0.49 19.74 -3.77
N ALA A 162 0.74 19.62 -4.28
CA ALA A 162 1.00 19.02 -5.59
C ALA A 162 0.56 17.55 -5.64
N LEU A 163 0.82 16.76 -4.60
CA LEU A 163 0.39 15.37 -4.52
C LEU A 163 -1.14 15.24 -4.49
N ARG A 164 -1.84 16.07 -3.71
CA ARG A 164 -3.31 16.07 -3.67
C ARG A 164 -3.92 16.38 -5.03
N VAL A 165 -3.40 17.42 -5.71
CA VAL A 165 -3.83 17.76 -7.07
C VAL A 165 -3.57 16.59 -8.03
N GLN A 166 -2.42 15.94 -7.92
CA GLN A 166 -2.09 14.77 -8.74
C GLN A 166 -2.97 13.55 -8.48
N CYS A 167 -3.44 13.36 -7.25
CA CYS A 167 -4.44 12.35 -6.92
C CYS A 167 -5.78 12.67 -7.59
N ASP A 168 -6.24 13.91 -7.46
CA ASP A 168 -7.51 14.36 -8.03
C ASP A 168 -7.53 14.27 -9.55
N LEU A 169 -6.44 14.69 -10.21
CA LEU A 169 -6.30 14.55 -11.67
C LEU A 169 -6.40 13.09 -12.10
N ARG A 170 -5.72 12.16 -11.41
CA ARG A 170 -5.79 10.73 -11.74
C ARG A 170 -7.19 10.16 -11.54
N ARG A 171 -7.89 10.55 -10.49
CA ARG A 171 -9.29 10.13 -10.29
C ARG A 171 -10.18 10.62 -11.43
N LYS A 172 -9.99 11.87 -11.86
CA LYS A 172 -10.71 12.46 -12.99
C LYS A 172 -10.40 11.75 -14.31
N ASP A 173 -9.13 11.48 -14.60
CA ASP A 173 -8.69 10.74 -15.79
C ASP A 173 -9.28 9.32 -15.81
N LEU A 174 -9.47 8.72 -14.64
CA LEU A 174 -10.13 7.43 -14.48
C LEU A 174 -11.65 7.51 -14.50
N GLY A 175 -12.26 8.70 -14.60
CA GLY A 175 -13.70 8.89 -14.74
C GLY A 175 -14.50 8.73 -13.44
N ILE A 176 -13.94 9.11 -12.29
CA ILE A 176 -14.58 8.86 -10.97
C ILE A 176 -15.98 9.49 -10.82
N GLU A 177 -16.26 10.60 -11.50
CA GLU A 177 -17.50 11.36 -11.33
C GLU A 177 -18.73 10.57 -11.80
N GLY A 178 -18.60 9.85 -12.92
CA GLY A 178 -19.66 9.00 -13.49
C GLY A 178 -19.57 7.52 -13.10
N ALA A 179 -18.54 7.13 -12.35
CA ALA A 179 -18.30 5.73 -12.01
C ALA A 179 -19.30 5.20 -10.97
N PRO A 180 -19.78 3.95 -11.06
CA PRO A 180 -20.53 3.31 -9.98
C PRO A 180 -19.64 3.13 -8.74
N HIS A 181 -20.24 2.99 -7.56
CA HIS A 181 -19.51 3.00 -6.28
C HIS A 181 -18.40 1.93 -6.20
N HIS A 182 -18.64 0.73 -6.74
CA HIS A 182 -17.63 -0.33 -6.79
C HIS A 182 -16.43 0.00 -7.68
N GLU A 183 -16.62 0.80 -8.75
CA GLU A 183 -15.51 1.33 -9.56
C GLU A 183 -14.80 2.46 -8.83
N LYS A 184 -15.52 3.34 -8.12
CA LYS A 184 -14.89 4.42 -7.34
C LYS A 184 -13.90 3.85 -6.33
N MET A 185 -14.25 2.79 -5.62
CA MET A 185 -13.31 2.14 -4.68
C MET A 185 -12.05 1.60 -5.36
N LEU A 186 -12.18 1.02 -6.56
CA LEU A 186 -11.03 0.58 -7.35
C LEU A 186 -10.19 1.75 -7.88
N ILE A 187 -10.83 2.86 -8.25
CA ILE A 187 -10.15 4.10 -8.66
C ILE A 187 -9.33 4.65 -7.49
N HIS A 188 -9.89 4.69 -6.28
CA HIS A 188 -9.18 5.12 -5.09
C HIS A 188 -7.97 4.21 -4.78
N GLU A 189 -8.11 2.88 -4.89
CA GLU A 189 -6.99 1.93 -4.74
C GLU A 189 -5.89 2.17 -5.79
N ILE A 190 -6.26 2.48 -7.04
CA ILE A 190 -5.27 2.81 -8.09
C ILE A 190 -4.48 4.07 -7.71
N VAL A 191 -5.15 5.11 -7.20
CA VAL A 191 -4.48 6.35 -6.78
C VAL A 191 -3.57 6.10 -5.58
N LEU A 192 -4.00 5.33 -4.59
CA LEU A 192 -3.21 5.00 -3.41
C LEU A 192 -1.97 4.17 -3.76
N THR A 193 -2.13 3.14 -4.60
CA THR A 193 -0.99 2.33 -5.06
C THR A 193 -0.02 3.10 -5.95
N TRP A 194 -0.52 4.08 -6.71
CA TRP A 194 0.32 5.02 -7.47
C TRP A 194 1.15 5.91 -6.54
N LEU A 195 0.54 6.51 -5.51
CA LEU A 195 1.26 7.32 -4.50
C LEU A 195 2.37 6.50 -3.84
N HIS A 196 2.08 5.26 -3.46
CA HIS A 196 3.07 4.37 -2.86
C HIS A 196 4.22 4.05 -3.83
N LEU A 197 3.93 3.82 -5.12
CA LEU A 197 4.98 3.66 -6.12
C LEU A 197 5.89 4.89 -6.20
N LYS A 198 5.31 6.10 -6.23
CA LYS A 198 6.10 7.35 -6.28
C LYS A 198 6.94 7.57 -5.03
N TRP A 199 6.43 7.18 -3.86
CA TRP A 199 7.23 7.16 -2.64
C TRP A 199 8.44 6.22 -2.75
N CYS A 200 8.23 4.97 -3.20
CA CYS A 200 9.32 4.01 -3.33
C CYS A 200 10.37 4.48 -4.35
N GLU A 201 9.95 5.01 -5.50
CA GLU A 201 10.85 5.59 -6.51
C GLU A 201 11.66 6.77 -5.95
N TYR A 202 11.00 7.66 -5.19
CA TYR A 202 11.65 8.79 -4.54
C TYR A 202 12.70 8.35 -3.52
N GLN A 203 12.39 7.33 -2.71
CA GLN A 203 13.34 6.78 -1.74
C GLN A 203 14.52 6.11 -2.44
N LEU A 204 14.24 5.29 -3.46
CA LEU A 204 15.26 4.60 -4.26
C LEU A 204 16.28 5.58 -4.85
N ALA A 205 15.81 6.72 -5.37
CA ALA A 205 16.67 7.76 -5.95
C ALA A 205 17.60 8.45 -4.93
N ARG A 206 17.34 8.30 -3.62
CA ARG A 206 18.05 9.02 -2.55
C ARG A 206 18.95 8.13 -1.68
N VAL A 207 18.81 6.81 -1.80
CA VAL A 207 19.56 5.87 -0.98
C VAL A 207 20.77 5.29 -1.71
N THR A 208 21.78 4.88 -0.94
CA THR A 208 22.99 4.22 -1.44
C THR A 208 23.32 3.01 -0.57
N GLY A 209 24.29 2.18 -1.00
CA GLY A 209 24.74 1.02 -0.22
C GLY A 209 23.63 -0.02 -0.03
N ARG A 210 23.56 -0.67 1.14
CA ARG A 210 22.59 -1.76 1.39
C ARG A 210 21.12 -1.34 1.36
N GLN A 211 20.83 -0.05 1.48
CA GLN A 211 19.46 0.46 1.34
C GLN A 211 18.97 0.42 -0.12
N LEU A 212 19.88 0.43 -1.10
CA LEU A 212 19.52 0.41 -2.52
C LEU A 212 18.76 -0.86 -2.90
N GLU A 213 19.32 -2.04 -2.58
CA GLU A 213 18.68 -3.34 -2.84
C GLU A 213 17.33 -3.46 -2.14
N PHE A 214 17.23 -2.92 -0.92
CA PHE A 214 15.97 -2.88 -0.20
C PHE A 214 14.92 -2.06 -0.96
N TRP A 215 15.22 -0.81 -1.30
CA TRP A 215 14.26 0.07 -1.97
C TRP A 215 13.96 -0.34 -3.42
N ASP A 216 14.89 -1.00 -4.11
CA ASP A 216 14.68 -1.54 -5.44
C ASP A 216 13.63 -2.67 -5.42
N GLY A 217 13.80 -3.62 -4.50
CA GLY A 217 12.82 -4.69 -4.27
C GLY A 217 11.46 -4.14 -3.87
N ARG A 218 11.42 -3.04 -3.10
CA ARG A 218 10.17 -2.36 -2.70
C ARG A 218 9.48 -1.67 -3.87
N THR A 219 10.24 -0.94 -4.68
CA THR A 219 9.73 -0.28 -5.88
C THR A 219 9.12 -1.29 -6.84
N SER A 220 9.83 -2.39 -7.11
CA SER A 220 9.34 -3.51 -7.91
C SER A 220 8.02 -4.10 -7.37
N ALA A 221 7.90 -4.24 -6.05
CA ALA A 221 6.67 -4.74 -5.43
C ALA A 221 5.52 -3.72 -5.51
N ALA A 222 5.78 -2.42 -5.34
CA ALA A 222 4.80 -1.36 -5.49
C ALA A 222 4.27 -1.28 -6.93
N GLN A 223 5.16 -1.37 -7.93
CA GLN A 223 4.79 -1.36 -9.34
C GLN A 223 3.86 -2.53 -9.69
N ARG A 224 4.18 -3.76 -9.24
CA ARG A 224 3.30 -4.92 -9.44
C ARG A 224 1.92 -4.73 -8.82
N ARG A 225 1.83 -4.10 -7.65
CA ARG A 225 0.54 -3.82 -6.99
C ARG A 225 -0.27 -2.79 -7.78
N HIS A 226 0.37 -1.72 -8.23
CA HIS A 226 -0.28 -0.68 -9.02
C HIS A 226 -0.87 -1.23 -10.32
N LEU A 227 -0.10 -2.05 -11.06
CA LEU A 227 -0.58 -2.71 -12.27
C LEU A 227 -1.79 -3.63 -12.00
N ARG A 228 -1.76 -4.39 -10.89
CA ARG A 228 -2.90 -5.25 -10.50
C ARG A 228 -4.16 -4.45 -10.16
N ALA A 229 -4.04 -3.28 -9.57
CA ALA A 229 -5.18 -2.41 -9.28
C ALA A 229 -5.82 -1.91 -10.59
N ILE A 230 -5.00 -1.48 -11.55
CA ILE A 230 -5.45 -1.09 -12.90
C ILE A 230 -6.15 -2.26 -13.60
N GLU A 231 -5.54 -3.45 -13.59
CA GLU A 231 -6.14 -4.65 -14.17
C GLU A 231 -7.49 -5.00 -13.52
N SER A 232 -7.63 -4.80 -12.21
CA SER A 232 -8.87 -5.08 -11.48
C SER A 232 -10.00 -4.16 -11.92
N LEU A 233 -9.74 -2.84 -12.04
CA LEU A 233 -10.70 -1.88 -12.59
C LEU A 233 -11.07 -2.23 -14.04
N ALA A 234 -10.08 -2.53 -14.88
CA ALA A 234 -10.32 -2.91 -16.27
C ALA A 234 -11.19 -4.17 -16.39
N ARG A 235 -10.97 -5.18 -15.52
CA ARG A 235 -11.81 -6.39 -15.47
C ARG A 235 -13.24 -6.07 -15.05
N VAL A 236 -13.43 -5.25 -14.01
CA VAL A 236 -14.76 -4.85 -13.55
C VAL A 236 -15.51 -4.08 -14.63
N ARG A 237 -14.86 -3.13 -15.29
CA ARG A 237 -15.45 -2.41 -16.44
C ARG A 237 -15.85 -3.36 -17.56
N LYS A 238 -14.99 -4.32 -17.91
CA LYS A 238 -15.29 -5.32 -18.94
C LYS A 238 -16.50 -6.21 -18.59
N LEU A 239 -16.81 -6.41 -17.30
CA LEU A 239 -18.00 -7.15 -16.90
C LEU A 239 -19.30 -6.41 -17.24
N ASN A 240 -19.22 -5.11 -17.61
CA ASN A 240 -20.38 -4.25 -17.89
C ASN A 240 -21.45 -4.42 -16.81
N LEU A 241 -21.02 -4.34 -15.54
CA LEU A 241 -21.92 -4.26 -14.39
C LEU A 241 -22.50 -2.84 -14.32
N SER A 242 -23.01 -2.33 -15.44
CA SER A 242 -23.78 -1.11 -15.44
C SER A 242 -25.03 -1.38 -14.64
N LEU A 243 -25.30 -0.54 -13.66
CA LEU A 243 -26.66 -0.30 -13.21
C LEU A 243 -27.46 -0.04 -14.47
N VAL A 244 -28.40 -0.93 -14.79
CA VAL A 244 -29.49 -0.56 -15.69
C VAL A 244 -29.96 0.79 -15.18
N GLN A 245 -29.86 1.83 -16.00
CA GLN A 245 -30.51 3.11 -15.73
C GLN A 245 -31.95 2.75 -15.37
N VAL A 246 -32.28 2.85 -14.08
CA VAL A 246 -33.68 2.87 -13.68
C VAL A 246 -34.19 4.12 -14.34
N ASN A 247 -34.93 3.96 -15.43
CA ASN A 247 -35.62 5.04 -16.10
C ASN A 247 -36.51 5.69 -15.05
N ILE A 248 -36.05 6.79 -14.46
CA ILE A 248 -36.91 7.75 -13.76
C ILE A 248 -37.65 8.48 -14.88
N GLY A 249 -38.65 7.81 -15.44
CA GLY A 249 -39.32 8.24 -16.65
C GLY A 249 -40.57 7.45 -16.94
N GLN A 250 -41.33 7.06 -15.91
CA GLN A 250 -42.75 6.70 -16.04
C GLN A 250 -43.49 7.07 -14.74
N GLN A 251 -43.73 8.37 -14.57
CA GLN A 251 -44.93 8.86 -13.91
C GLN A 251 -45.62 9.82 -14.88
N GLU A 252 -46.23 9.26 -15.91
CA GLU A 252 -47.37 9.92 -16.55
C GLU A 252 -48.64 9.29 -15.99
N ALA A 253 -49.39 10.06 -15.20
CA ALA A 253 -50.82 9.90 -15.05
C ALA A 253 -51.43 11.22 -14.52
N PRO A 254 -52.67 11.59 -14.87
CA PRO A 254 -53.47 11.17 -16.02
C PRO A 254 -53.88 12.37 -16.90
N ALA A 255 -54.25 12.10 -18.15
CA ALA A 255 -55.03 13.01 -18.95
C ALA A 255 -56.37 13.27 -18.24
N ILE A 256 -56.58 14.51 -17.79
CA ILE A 256 -57.92 15.01 -17.48
C ILE A 256 -58.56 15.37 -18.82
N MET A 257 -59.49 14.52 -19.26
CA MET A 257 -60.46 14.86 -20.29
C MET A 257 -61.82 14.37 -19.83
N GLN A 258 -62.57 15.27 -19.20
CA GLN A 258 -64.01 15.54 -19.38
C GLN A 258 -64.43 16.69 -18.47
#